data_AF-A0A7J7R6C7-F1
#
_entry.id   AF-A0A7J7R6C7-F1
#
_cell.length_a   1.000
_cell.length_b   1.000
_cell.length_c   1.000
_cell.angle_alpha   90.00
_cell.angle_beta   90.00
_cell.angle_gamma   90.00
#
_symmetry.space_group_name_H-M   'P 1'
#
loop_
_entity.id
_entity.type
_entity.pdbx_description
1 polymer ?
#
loop_
_entity_poly.entity_id
_entity_poly.type
_entity_poly.pdbx_seq_one_letter_code
_entity_poly.pdbx_strand_id
1 'polypeptide(L)'
;MDETHPGYGKEVDLWACGVILFTLLAGSPPFWHRRQILMLRMVMEGRYQFGSPEWDDRSDTVKDLISRLLHVDPAGRLTAEQALRHPFFERCEGSQPWSLSPRQRFRVAVWTVLAAGRVAVSSHRARPLTRSALVRDPYALRPVRRLIDSCAFRLYGHWVKKGEQQNRAALFQHRPPGPFPSMGPEEEGDSAAIPEEEALLVLG
;
A
#
# COMPACT_ATOMS: atom_id res chain seq x y z
N MET A 1 10.01 -19.02 9.50
CA MET A 1 8.99 -18.01 9.86
C MET A 1 7.87 -18.77 10.52
N ASP A 2 7.55 -18.45 11.76
CA ASP A 2 6.59 -19.22 12.56
C ASP A 2 5.17 -19.02 12.01
N GLU A 3 4.49 -20.11 11.64
CA GLU A 3 3.15 -20.10 11.04
C GLU A 3 2.05 -19.56 11.97
N THR A 4 2.37 -19.32 13.24
CA THR A 4 1.45 -18.89 14.28
C THR A 4 1.51 -17.40 14.59
N HIS A 5 2.30 -16.60 13.85
CA HIS A 5 2.40 -15.18 14.13
C HIS A 5 1.08 -14.46 13.76
N PRO A 6 0.34 -13.87 14.72
CA PRO A 6 -0.82 -13.04 14.41
C PRO A 6 -0.29 -11.86 13.60
N GLY A 7 -0.78 -11.67 12.37
CA GLY A 7 -0.24 -10.64 11.46
C GLY A 7 -0.22 -9.23 12.06
N TYR A 8 0.43 -8.30 11.37
CA TYR A 8 0.55 -6.91 11.81
C TYR A 8 -0.83 -6.25 12.02
N GLY A 9 -0.96 -5.46 13.08
CA GLY A 9 -2.16 -4.68 13.40
C GLY A 9 -2.10 -3.22 12.95
N LYS A 10 -3.08 -2.42 13.41
CA LYS A 10 -3.24 -0.99 13.06
C LYS A 10 -2.10 -0.11 13.60
N GLU A 11 -1.34 -0.63 14.54
CA GLU A 11 -0.23 0.06 15.19
C GLU A 11 0.90 0.34 14.19
N VAL A 12 1.05 -0.49 13.15
CA VAL A 12 2.06 -0.29 12.09
C VAL A 12 1.79 0.99 11.29
N ASP A 13 0.52 1.35 11.08
CA ASP A 13 0.18 2.61 10.41
C ASP A 13 0.67 3.81 11.22
N LEU A 14 0.61 3.74 12.55
CA LEU A 14 1.07 4.84 13.41
C LEU A 14 2.58 4.95 13.49
N TRP A 15 3.29 3.84 13.38
CA TRP A 15 4.73 3.88 13.15
C TRP A 15 5.06 4.59 11.84
N ALA A 16 4.37 4.23 10.75
CA ALA A 16 4.54 4.88 9.46
C ALA A 16 4.22 6.39 9.52
N CYS A 17 3.14 6.78 10.21
CA CYS A 17 2.83 8.18 10.47
C CYS A 17 3.96 8.91 11.20
N GLY A 18 4.57 8.28 12.22
CA GLY A 18 5.73 8.83 12.93
C GLY A 18 6.94 9.05 12.01
N VAL A 19 7.25 8.07 11.15
CA VAL A 19 8.34 8.17 10.16
C VAL A 19 8.07 9.31 9.16
N ILE A 20 6.84 9.40 8.65
CA ILE A 20 6.43 10.47 7.73
C ILE A 20 6.52 11.83 8.42
N LEU A 21 6.00 11.98 9.64
CA LEU A 21 6.04 13.22 10.39
C LEU A 21 7.47 13.70 10.65
N PHE A 22 8.37 12.80 11.06
CA PHE A 22 9.79 13.10 11.21
C PHE A 22 10.38 13.61 9.89
N THR A 23 10.11 12.89 8.80
CA THR A 23 10.65 13.22 7.47
C THR A 23 10.15 14.57 6.96
N LEU A 24 8.88 14.90 7.21
CA LEU A 24 8.30 16.19 6.81
C LEU A 24 8.95 17.37 7.54
N LEU A 25 9.40 17.19 8.78
CA LEU A 25 9.98 18.25 9.60
C LEU A 25 11.49 18.41 9.41
N ALA A 26 12.21 17.29 9.28
CA ALA A 26 13.67 17.24 9.15
C ALA A 26 14.15 17.20 7.69
N GLY A 27 13.29 16.85 6.73
CA GLY A 27 13.65 16.66 5.32
C GLY A 27 14.41 15.35 5.03
N SER A 28 14.66 14.53 6.06
CA SER A 28 15.34 13.23 5.95
C SER A 28 14.67 12.17 6.84
N PRO A 29 14.73 10.87 6.48
CA PRO A 29 14.09 9.83 7.27
C PRO A 29 14.83 9.59 8.60
N PRO A 30 14.12 9.21 9.68
CA PRO A 30 14.73 8.97 11.00
C PRO A 30 15.70 7.79 11.02
N PHE A 31 15.52 6.82 10.11
CA PHE A 31 16.37 5.65 9.98
C PHE A 31 17.02 5.64 8.61
N TRP A 32 18.31 5.99 8.54
CA TRP A 32 19.08 5.95 7.30
C TRP A 32 20.43 5.30 7.55
N HIS A 33 20.79 4.31 6.71
CA HIS A 33 22.16 3.81 6.65
C HIS A 33 22.47 3.26 5.26
N ARG A 34 23.70 3.43 4.77
CA ARG A 34 24.16 2.92 3.46
C ARG A 34 24.01 1.40 3.33
N ARG A 35 24.27 0.70 4.44
CA ARG A 35 24.08 -0.76 4.58
C ARG A 35 22.70 -1.06 5.15
N GLN A 36 21.87 -1.76 4.37
CA GLN A 36 20.49 -2.10 4.74
C GLN A 36 20.37 -2.86 6.07
N ILE A 37 21.30 -3.78 6.37
CA ILE A 37 21.29 -4.53 7.63
C ILE A 37 21.38 -3.59 8.85
N LEU A 38 22.19 -2.53 8.76
CA LEU A 38 22.34 -1.56 9.85
C LEU A 38 21.12 -0.65 9.95
N MET A 39 20.49 -0.30 8.82
CA MET A 39 19.21 0.42 8.81
C MET A 39 18.11 -0.39 9.51
N LEU A 40 17.96 -1.67 9.16
CA LEU A 40 16.99 -2.56 9.80
C LEU A 40 17.27 -2.72 11.29
N ARG A 41 18.54 -2.84 11.68
CA ARG A 41 18.93 -2.89 13.08
C ARG A 41 18.49 -1.63 13.85
N MET A 42 18.71 -0.44 13.28
CA MET A 42 18.24 0.80 13.88
C MET A 42 16.72 0.86 14.01
N VAL A 43 15.97 0.36 13.02
CA VAL A 43 14.51 0.25 13.09
C VAL A 43 14.08 -0.69 14.22
N MET A 44 14.69 -1.87 14.31
CA MET A 44 14.38 -2.87 15.35
C MET A 44 14.69 -2.37 16.76
N GLU A 45 15.70 -1.53 16.91
CA GLU A 45 16.07 -0.95 18.21
C GLU A 45 15.43 0.42 18.46
N GLY A 46 14.67 0.97 17.50
CA GLY A 46 14.10 2.32 17.59
C GLY A 46 15.17 3.41 17.72
N ARG A 47 16.37 3.20 17.19
CA ARG A 47 17.49 4.15 17.29
C ARG A 47 17.41 5.23 16.21
N TYR A 48 16.93 6.41 16.60
CA TYR A 48 16.99 7.65 15.82
C TYR A 48 17.32 8.82 16.76
N GLN A 49 17.70 9.98 16.21
CA GLN A 49 18.11 11.13 17.00
C GLN A 49 17.51 12.42 16.44
N PHE A 50 17.18 13.34 17.33
CA PHE A 50 16.80 14.72 16.98
C PHE A 50 18.07 15.56 16.90
N GLY A 51 18.81 15.42 15.80
CA GLY A 51 20.09 16.10 15.59
C GLY A 51 19.95 17.59 15.28
N SER A 52 20.94 18.36 15.67
CA SER A 52 21.12 19.75 15.22
C SER A 52 21.67 19.76 13.78
N PRO A 53 21.31 20.75 12.95
CA PRO A 53 20.51 21.95 13.28
C PRO A 53 18.99 21.80 13.06
N GLU A 54 18.51 20.74 12.41
CA GLU A 54 17.13 20.65 11.93
C GLU A 54 16.08 20.62 13.05
N TRP A 55 16.48 20.17 14.24
CA TRP A 55 15.61 19.99 15.40
C TRP A 55 15.78 21.03 16.50
N ASP A 56 16.71 21.98 16.36
CA ASP A 56 16.98 23.00 17.38
C ASP A 56 15.78 23.96 17.52
N ASP A 57 15.21 24.38 16.40
CA ASP A 57 14.07 25.32 16.36
C ASP A 57 12.69 24.63 16.47
N ARG A 58 12.65 23.31 16.66
CA ARG A 58 11.41 22.53 16.70
C ARG A 58 10.93 22.32 18.12
N SER A 59 9.63 22.49 18.35
CA SER A 59 9.03 22.40 19.68
C SER A 59 9.19 21.03 20.31
N ASP A 60 9.41 20.98 21.62
CA ASP A 60 9.51 19.70 22.34
C ASP A 60 8.21 18.89 22.25
N THR A 61 7.07 19.55 22.06
CA THR A 61 5.77 18.90 21.84
C THR A 61 5.74 18.02 20.59
N VAL A 62 6.45 18.40 19.51
CA VAL A 62 6.47 17.56 18.30
C VAL A 62 7.47 16.41 18.46
N LYS A 63 8.58 16.65 19.17
CA LYS A 63 9.56 15.60 19.52
C LYS A 63 8.92 14.52 20.39
N ASP A 64 8.09 14.91 21.36
CA ASP A 64 7.32 13.99 22.22
C ASP A 64 6.26 13.20 21.43
N LEU A 65 5.54 13.84 20.50
CA LEU A 65 4.60 13.10 19.64
C LEU A 65 5.32 12.03 18.81
N ILE A 66 6.45 12.39 18.19
CA ILE A 66 7.22 11.46 17.37
C ILE A 66 7.77 10.31 18.21
N SER A 67 8.28 10.56 19.41
CA SER A 67 8.82 9.51 20.28
C SER A 67 7.78 8.49 20.72
N ARG A 68 6.54 8.94 20.94
CA ARG A 68 5.43 8.06 21.28
C ARG A 68 4.85 7.30 20.09
N LEU A 69 5.00 7.82 18.86
CA LEU A 69 4.63 7.12 17.62
C LEU A 69 5.71 6.12 17.17
N LEU A 70 6.99 6.45 17.37
CA LEU A 70 8.15 5.60 17.06
C LEU A 70 8.55 4.71 18.24
N HIS A 71 7.57 4.26 19.03
CA HIS A 71 7.80 3.28 20.08
C HIS A 71 7.89 1.86 19.49
N VAL A 72 8.97 1.14 19.80
CA VAL A 72 9.27 -0.19 19.23
C VAL A 72 8.19 -1.20 19.63
N ASP A 73 7.80 -1.21 20.90
CA ASP A 73 6.70 -2.03 21.39
C ASP A 73 5.36 -1.50 20.86
N PRO A 74 4.59 -2.27 20.08
CA PRO A 74 3.28 -1.86 19.59
C PRO A 74 2.28 -1.55 20.72
N ALA A 75 2.38 -2.24 21.86
CA ALA A 75 1.45 -2.06 22.97
C ALA A 75 1.65 -0.71 23.70
N GLY A 76 2.89 -0.21 23.74
CA GLY A 76 3.23 1.11 24.27
C GLY A 76 3.10 2.25 23.26
N ARG A 77 2.79 1.95 21.99
CA ARG A 77 2.62 2.97 20.93
C ARG A 77 1.28 3.67 21.08
N LEU A 78 1.26 5.00 20.88
CA LEU A 78 -0.01 5.75 20.89
C LEU A 78 -0.97 5.18 19.86
N THR A 79 -2.26 5.19 20.18
CA THR A 79 -3.34 4.97 19.22
C THR A 79 -3.69 6.24 18.46
N ALA A 80 -4.48 6.13 17.38
CA ALA A 80 -4.80 7.28 16.53
C ALA A 80 -5.61 8.34 17.31
N GLU A 81 -6.53 7.88 18.16
CA GLU A 81 -7.33 8.76 19.02
C GLU A 81 -6.47 9.47 20.06
N GLN A 82 -5.49 8.77 20.66
CA GLN A 82 -4.58 9.37 21.62
C GLN A 82 -3.61 10.35 20.95
N ALA A 83 -3.12 10.02 19.76
CA ALA A 83 -2.25 10.89 18.98
C ALA A 83 -2.97 12.19 18.59
N LEU A 84 -4.25 12.14 18.18
CA LEU A 84 -5.04 13.33 17.85
C LEU A 84 -5.32 14.24 19.05
N ARG A 85 -5.38 13.68 20.27
CA ARG A 85 -5.51 14.43 21.52
C ARG A 85 -4.16 14.95 22.06
N HIS A 86 -3.07 14.76 21.32
CA HIS A 86 -1.76 15.22 21.77
C HIS A 86 -1.67 16.76 21.75
N PRO A 87 -0.97 17.41 22.70
CA PRO A 87 -0.80 18.88 22.75
C PRO A 87 -0.22 19.51 21.48
N PHE A 88 0.41 18.69 20.62
CA PHE A 88 0.86 19.11 19.30
C PHE A 88 -0.32 19.59 18.42
N PHE A 89 -1.46 18.91 18.48
CA PHE A 89 -2.65 19.23 17.67
C PHE A 89 -3.60 20.22 18.35
N GLU A 90 -3.54 20.40 19.68
CA GLU A 90 -4.35 21.40 20.40
C GLU A 90 -4.08 22.83 19.91
N ARG A 91 -2.85 23.13 19.44
CA ARG A 91 -2.51 24.43 18.85
C ARG A 91 -3.02 24.66 17.43
N CYS A 92 -3.59 23.64 16.78
CA CYS A 92 -4.15 23.75 15.42
C CYS A 92 -5.60 24.28 15.40
N GLU A 93 -6.22 24.57 16.56
CA GLU A 93 -7.57 25.15 16.64
C GLU A 93 -7.68 26.54 15.98
N GLY A 94 -6.56 27.19 15.64
CA GLY A 94 -6.52 28.43 14.86
C GLY A 94 -6.42 28.25 13.34
N SER A 95 -6.46 27.03 12.80
CA SER A 95 -6.52 26.83 11.34
C SER A 95 -7.84 27.40 10.82
N GLN A 96 -7.76 28.60 10.25
CA GLN A 96 -8.85 29.19 9.48
C GLN A 96 -9.39 28.10 8.55
N PRO A 97 -10.72 27.87 8.51
CA PRO A 97 -11.31 26.92 7.58
C PRO A 97 -10.74 27.22 6.21
N TRP A 98 -10.30 26.19 5.47
CA TRP A 98 -9.76 26.34 4.12
C TRP A 98 -10.73 27.22 3.30
N SER A 99 -10.43 28.52 3.22
CA SER A 99 -11.32 29.49 2.61
C SER A 99 -11.04 29.43 1.12
N LEU A 100 -11.52 28.35 0.49
CA LEU A 100 -11.42 28.19 -0.95
C LEU A 100 -12.08 29.39 -1.59
N SER A 101 -11.32 30.12 -2.40
CA SER A 101 -11.86 31.20 -3.22
C SER A 101 -13.04 30.67 -4.06
N PRO A 102 -14.02 31.51 -4.42
CA PRO A 102 -15.15 31.09 -5.25
C PRO A 102 -14.72 30.34 -6.53
N ARG A 103 -13.58 30.73 -7.12
CA ARG A 103 -12.98 30.06 -8.28
C ARG A 103 -12.48 28.65 -7.96
N GLN A 104 -11.83 28.44 -6.81
CA GLN A 104 -11.39 27.11 -6.38
C GLN A 104 -12.56 26.20 -6.05
N ARG A 105 -13.61 26.72 -5.39
CA ARG A 105 -14.85 25.97 -5.13
C ARG A 105 -15.52 25.53 -6.43
N PHE A 106 -15.62 26.44 -7.40
CA PHE A 106 -16.16 26.12 -8.72
C PHE A 106 -15.33 25.05 -9.43
N ARG A 107 -14.00 25.16 -9.43
CA ARG A 107 -13.12 24.14 -10.02
C ARG A 107 -13.31 22.77 -9.37
N VAL A 108 -13.35 22.71 -8.03
CA VAL A 108 -13.59 21.45 -7.31
C VAL A 108 -14.96 20.89 -7.68
N ALA A 109 -16.01 21.72 -7.71
CA ALA A 109 -17.37 21.31 -8.12
C ALA A 109 -17.40 20.76 -9.55
N VAL A 110 -16.71 21.41 -10.49
CA VAL A 110 -16.59 20.90 -11.87
C VAL A 110 -15.89 19.55 -11.89
N TRP A 111 -14.78 19.38 -11.16
CA TRP A 111 -14.09 18.10 -11.08
C TRP A 111 -14.92 17.00 -10.43
N THR A 112 -15.66 17.29 -9.36
CA THR A 112 -16.56 16.31 -8.73
C THR A 112 -17.71 15.93 -9.65
N VAL A 113 -18.33 16.87 -10.37
CA VAL A 113 -19.39 16.57 -11.34
C VAL A 113 -18.84 15.73 -12.51
N LEU A 114 -17.68 16.08 -13.06
CA LEU A 114 -17.04 15.31 -14.13
C LEU A 114 -16.62 13.91 -13.66
N ALA A 115 -16.12 13.78 -12.42
CA ALA A 115 -15.79 12.49 -11.83
C ALA A 115 -17.06 11.65 -11.60
N ALA A 116 -18.12 12.23 -11.04
CA ALA A 116 -19.40 11.56 -10.84
C ALA A 116 -20.04 11.12 -12.16
N GLY A 117 -20.02 11.98 -13.19
CA GLY A 117 -20.49 11.64 -14.53
C GLY A 117 -19.68 10.51 -15.17
N ARG A 118 -18.34 10.55 -15.07
CA ARG A 118 -17.48 9.44 -15.52
C ARG A 118 -17.77 8.15 -14.76
N VAL A 119 -17.97 8.22 -13.44
CA VAL A 119 -18.30 7.06 -12.61
C VAL A 119 -19.67 6.49 -13.02
N ALA A 120 -20.69 7.33 -13.21
CA ALA A 120 -22.03 6.91 -13.63
C ALA A 120 -22.06 6.26 -15.02
N VAL A 121 -21.34 6.82 -15.99
CA VAL A 121 -21.19 6.23 -17.33
C VAL A 121 -20.35 4.95 -17.27
N SER A 122 -19.35 4.92 -16.38
CA SER A 122 -18.53 3.73 -16.11
C SER A 122 -19.35 2.61 -15.47
N SER A 123 -20.26 2.89 -14.53
CA SER A 123 -21.09 1.86 -13.89
C SER A 123 -22.09 1.21 -14.85
N HIS A 124 -22.48 1.89 -15.94
CA HIS A 124 -23.27 1.26 -17.01
C HIS A 124 -22.44 0.35 -17.94
N ARG A 125 -21.11 0.50 -17.98
CA ARG A 125 -20.21 -0.35 -18.78
C ARG A 125 -19.44 -1.38 -17.95
N ALA A 126 -19.37 -1.20 -16.64
CA ALA A 126 -18.67 -2.08 -15.73
C ALA A 126 -19.62 -3.15 -15.19
N ARG A 127 -19.26 -4.42 -15.41
CA ARG A 127 -19.89 -5.55 -14.72
C ARG A 127 -19.80 -5.28 -13.20
N PRO A 128 -20.90 -5.35 -12.44
CA PRO A 128 -20.86 -5.06 -11.00
C PRO A 128 -19.90 -6.05 -10.34
N LEU A 129 -18.84 -5.52 -9.74
CA LEU A 129 -17.87 -6.30 -8.97
C LEU A 129 -18.51 -6.59 -7.61
N THR A 130 -18.93 -7.84 -7.39
CA THR A 130 -19.52 -8.24 -6.11
C THR A 130 -18.48 -8.16 -5.00
N ARG A 131 -18.81 -7.45 -3.91
CA ARG A 131 -17.91 -7.28 -2.74
C ARG A 131 -17.41 -8.62 -2.20
N SER A 132 -18.26 -9.64 -2.17
CA SER A 132 -17.89 -10.99 -1.72
C SER A 132 -16.85 -11.67 -2.62
N ALA A 133 -16.85 -11.39 -3.93
CA ALA A 133 -15.87 -11.94 -4.88
C ALA A 133 -14.50 -11.28 -4.71
N LEU A 134 -14.45 -9.96 -4.45
CA LEU A 134 -13.21 -9.23 -4.19
C LEU A 134 -12.51 -9.65 -2.91
N VAL A 135 -13.28 -9.97 -1.85
CA VAL A 135 -12.73 -10.40 -0.56
C VAL A 135 -12.18 -11.83 -0.64
N ARG A 136 -12.78 -12.69 -1.47
CA ARG A 136 -12.36 -14.09 -1.59
C ARG A 136 -11.10 -14.26 -2.44
N ASP A 137 -11.05 -13.64 -3.62
CA ASP A 137 -9.88 -13.67 -4.49
C ASP A 137 -9.87 -12.45 -5.45
N PRO A 138 -9.16 -11.37 -5.10
CA PRO A 138 -9.08 -10.17 -5.92
C PRO A 138 -8.28 -10.39 -7.22
N TYR A 139 -7.42 -11.41 -7.28
CA TYR A 139 -6.62 -11.72 -8.47
C TYR A 139 -7.38 -12.54 -9.51
N ALA A 140 -8.42 -13.30 -9.12
CA ALA A 140 -9.27 -14.03 -10.07
C ALA A 140 -9.93 -13.11 -11.12
N LEU A 141 -10.23 -11.87 -10.75
CA LEU A 141 -10.94 -10.91 -11.60
C LEU A 141 -9.95 -10.14 -12.48
N ARG A 142 -9.91 -10.44 -13.79
CA ARG A 142 -9.02 -9.78 -14.76
C ARG A 142 -8.99 -8.24 -14.66
N PRO A 143 -10.12 -7.52 -14.51
CA PRO A 143 -10.11 -6.06 -14.39
C PRO A 143 -9.44 -5.57 -13.11
N VAL A 144 -9.68 -6.25 -11.99
CA VAL A 144 -9.13 -5.93 -10.67
C VAL A 144 -7.64 -6.20 -10.64
N ARG A 145 -7.20 -7.36 -11.16
CA ARG A 145 -5.79 -7.71 -11.36
C ARG A 145 -5.03 -6.63 -12.14
N ARG A 146 -5.58 -6.19 -13.29
CA ARG A 146 -4.95 -5.13 -14.11
C ARG A 146 -4.80 -3.80 -13.35
N LEU A 147 -5.79 -3.44 -12.53
CA LEU A 147 -5.75 -2.22 -11.72
C LEU A 147 -4.70 -2.32 -10.62
N ILE A 148 -4.69 -3.43 -9.87
CA ILE A 148 -3.72 -3.70 -8.81
C ILE A 148 -2.30 -3.68 -9.39
N ASP A 149 -2.07 -4.40 -10.48
CA ASP A 149 -0.77 -4.44 -11.15
C ASP A 149 -0.37 -3.05 -11.66
N SER A 150 -1.28 -2.31 -12.32
CA SER A 150 -0.98 -0.96 -12.84
C SER A 150 -0.59 0.02 -11.72
N CYS A 151 -1.28 0.00 -10.58
CA CYS A 151 -0.94 0.82 -9.43
C CYS A 151 0.40 0.40 -8.83
N ALA A 152 0.61 -0.91 -8.64
CA ALA A 152 1.84 -1.41 -8.07
C ALA A 152 3.07 -1.17 -8.96
N PHE A 153 2.94 -1.26 -10.30
CA PHE A 153 4.02 -0.89 -11.21
C PHE A 153 4.34 0.60 -11.20
N ARG A 154 3.34 1.46 -10.93
CA ARG A 154 3.58 2.90 -10.80
C ARG A 154 4.38 3.24 -9.55
N LEU A 155 4.09 2.58 -8.43
CA LEU A 155 4.82 2.78 -7.18
C LEU A 155 6.17 2.05 -7.16
N TYR A 156 6.19 0.77 -7.52
CA TYR A 156 7.31 -0.14 -7.31
C TYR A 156 8.03 -0.54 -8.61
N GLY A 157 7.67 0.04 -9.75
CA GLY A 157 8.26 -0.33 -11.05
C GLY A 157 9.78 -0.17 -11.11
N HIS A 158 10.35 0.71 -10.29
CA HIS A 158 11.80 0.89 -10.15
C HIS A 158 12.49 -0.23 -9.34
N TRP A 159 11.74 -1.04 -8.60
CA TRP A 159 12.22 -2.21 -7.84
C TRP A 159 11.98 -3.54 -8.57
N VAL A 160 11.17 -3.56 -9.63
CA VAL A 160 10.82 -4.79 -10.37
C VAL A 160 11.69 -4.92 -11.63
N LYS A 161 12.63 -5.87 -11.62
CA LYS A 161 13.42 -6.21 -12.81
C LYS A 161 12.53 -6.89 -13.87
N LYS A 162 12.59 -6.44 -15.12
CA LYS A 162 11.87 -7.06 -16.25
C LYS A 162 12.56 -8.36 -16.67
N GLY A 163 12.24 -9.48 -16.01
CA GLY A 163 12.62 -10.83 -16.43
C GLY A 163 11.39 -11.66 -16.77
N GLU A 164 11.48 -12.52 -17.80
CA GLU A 164 10.37 -13.34 -18.30
C GLU A 164 9.83 -14.37 -17.30
N GLN A 165 10.64 -14.81 -16.33
CA GLN A 165 10.26 -15.85 -15.36
C GLN A 165 9.71 -15.33 -14.03
N GLN A 166 9.43 -14.03 -13.88
CA GLN A 166 8.94 -13.51 -12.60
C GLN A 166 7.43 -13.71 -12.45
N ASN A 167 7.00 -14.63 -11.58
CA ASN A 167 5.59 -14.74 -11.18
C ASN A 167 5.17 -13.47 -10.42
N ARG A 168 4.52 -12.54 -11.14
CA ARG A 168 4.22 -11.17 -10.69
C ARG A 168 3.27 -11.14 -9.49
N ALA A 169 2.45 -12.18 -9.31
CA ALA A 169 1.56 -12.32 -8.16
C ALA A 169 2.33 -12.61 -6.86
N ALA A 170 3.56 -13.14 -6.94
CA ALA A 170 4.40 -13.41 -5.78
C ALA A 170 4.84 -12.14 -5.03
N LEU A 171 4.81 -10.97 -5.68
CA LEU A 171 5.10 -9.68 -5.03
C LEU A 171 4.13 -9.31 -3.92
N PHE A 172 2.91 -9.85 -3.96
CA PHE A 172 1.81 -9.53 -3.04
C PHE A 172 1.35 -10.74 -2.24
N GLN A 173 2.08 -11.87 -2.34
CA GLN A 173 1.80 -13.03 -1.51
C GLN A 173 2.26 -12.76 -0.07
N HIS A 174 1.31 -12.79 0.86
CA HIS A 174 1.58 -12.66 2.30
C HIS A 174 2.08 -13.97 2.94
N ARG A 175 2.22 -15.04 2.14
CA ARG A 175 2.73 -16.36 2.56
C ARG A 175 3.88 -16.73 1.63
N PRO A 176 4.99 -17.31 2.12
CA PRO A 176 6.03 -17.82 1.24
C PRO A 176 5.42 -18.80 0.23
N PRO A 177 5.88 -18.82 -1.04
CA PRO A 177 5.46 -19.83 -1.99
C PRO A 177 5.72 -21.19 -1.34
N GLY A 178 4.67 -22.03 -1.26
CA GLY A 178 4.81 -23.39 -0.77
C GLY A 178 5.91 -24.13 -1.51
N PRO A 179 6.46 -25.23 -0.96
CA PRO A 179 7.47 -26.02 -1.65
C PRO A 179 6.99 -26.29 -3.08
N PHE A 180 7.82 -25.90 -4.04
CA PHE A 180 7.56 -26.07 -5.47
C PHE A 180 6.94 -27.45 -5.70
N PRO A 181 5.80 -27.57 -6.40
CA PRO A 181 5.42 -28.88 -6.90
C PRO A 181 6.60 -29.33 -7.76
N SER A 182 7.21 -30.45 -7.37
CA SER A 182 8.21 -31.14 -8.18
C SER A 182 7.65 -31.20 -9.59
N MET A 183 8.41 -30.66 -10.55
CA MET A 183 8.20 -30.95 -11.98
C MET A 183 8.02 -32.47 -12.10
N GLY A 184 6.78 -32.90 -12.30
CA GLY A 184 6.53 -34.22 -12.85
C GLY A 184 7.15 -34.25 -14.25
N PRO A 185 7.64 -35.42 -14.71
CA PRO A 185 8.28 -35.52 -16.01
C PRO A 185 7.33 -35.01 -17.08
N GLU A 186 7.89 -34.19 -17.96
CA GLU A 186 7.23 -33.65 -19.14
C GLU A 186 6.66 -34.82 -19.96
N GLU A 187 5.33 -34.94 -20.02
CA GLU A 187 4.71 -35.77 -21.05
C GLU A 187 4.75 -34.97 -22.36
N GLU A 188 5.71 -35.38 -23.17
CA GLU A 188 5.88 -35.08 -24.58
C GLU A 188 4.63 -35.56 -25.34
N GLY A 189 3.63 -34.68 -25.45
CA GLY A 189 2.42 -34.89 -26.22
C GLY A 189 2.70 -34.69 -27.70
N ASP A 190 3.03 -35.79 -28.35
CA ASP A 190 3.33 -35.93 -29.77
C ASP A 190 2.20 -35.42 -30.69
N SER A 191 2.61 -34.94 -31.84
CA SER A 191 1.79 -34.43 -32.93
C SER A 191 0.93 -35.54 -33.53
N ALA A 192 -0.39 -35.48 -33.37
CA ALA A 192 -1.31 -36.36 -34.12
C ALA A 192 -2.61 -35.62 -34.52
N ALA A 193 -2.66 -35.34 -35.83
CA ALA A 193 -3.81 -35.25 -36.73
C ALA A 193 -5.24 -35.10 -36.16
N ILE A 194 -5.89 -34.02 -36.61
CA ILE A 194 -7.32 -33.76 -36.55
C ILE A 194 -8.08 -34.74 -37.47
N PRO A 195 -9.14 -35.43 -37.01
CA PRO A 195 -10.19 -35.95 -37.88
C PRO A 195 -11.38 -34.98 -37.92
N GLU A 196 -11.71 -34.54 -39.12
CA GLU A 196 -12.86 -33.70 -39.46
C GLU A 196 -14.17 -34.51 -39.37
N GLU A 197 -14.89 -34.58 -38.25
CA GLU A 197 -16.30 -35.06 -38.26
C GLU A 197 -17.27 -34.49 -37.19
N GLU A 198 -16.91 -33.49 -36.37
CA GLU A 198 -17.85 -32.89 -35.39
C GLU A 198 -18.15 -31.39 -35.61
N ALA A 199 -18.35 -30.98 -36.86
CA ALA A 199 -18.73 -29.60 -37.22
C ALA A 199 -20.22 -29.43 -37.61
N LEU A 200 -21.13 -30.36 -37.24
CA LEU A 200 -22.50 -30.35 -37.77
C LEU A 200 -23.65 -30.56 -36.78
N LEU A 201 -23.54 -30.11 -35.52
CA LEU A 201 -24.69 -30.12 -34.59
C LEU A 201 -24.83 -28.89 -33.68
N VAL A 202 -24.60 -27.67 -34.19
CA VAL A 202 -25.15 -26.45 -33.55
C VAL A 202 -25.59 -25.42 -34.60
N LEU A 203 -26.52 -25.79 -35.48
CA LEU A 203 -27.49 -24.88 -36.10
C LEU A 203 -28.77 -25.67 -36.40
N GLY A 204 -29.62 -25.76 -35.38
CA GLY A 204 -31.04 -26.12 -35.45
C GLY A 204 -31.78 -25.27 -34.45
#